data_AF-A0A2V4AKB4-F1
#
_entry.id   AF-A0A2V4AKB4-F1
#
_cell.length_a   1.000
_cell.length_b   1.000
_cell.length_c   1.000
_cell.angle_alpha   90.00
_cell.angle_beta   90.00
_cell.angle_gamma   90.00
#
_symmetry.space_group_name_H-M   'P 1'
#
loop_
_entity.id
_entity.type
_entity.pdbx_description
1 polymer ?
#
loop_
_entity_poly.entity_id
_entity_poly.type
_entity_poly.pdbx_seq_one_letter_code
_entity_poly.pdbx_strand_id
1 'polypeptide(L)'
;MTTWKEFTEAAPHISAVFARRYAATGNLCLLATLRSDGYPRISPLEPRMFEDELWLVGMPHTTKFHDLARDPRFCLHTATVDTQVSDGDAKLWGVVRDVTDPGVQQRFAADLFDRTGFDIRGMAFDHFYAADLTGASAVEVGDGSLRVTIWKPGEAERVVRKR
;
A
#
# COMPACT_ATOMS: atom_id res chain seq x y z
N MET A 1 -10.95 0.63 -10.87
CA MET A 1 -9.61 0.15 -10.51
C MET A 1 -8.70 1.32 -10.77
N THR A 2 -7.93 1.73 -9.77
CA THR A 2 -7.19 3.00 -9.78
C THR A 2 -5.73 2.72 -9.48
N THR A 3 -4.83 3.06 -10.39
CA THR A 3 -3.38 2.90 -10.20
C THR A 3 -2.87 3.84 -9.10
N TRP A 4 -1.61 3.68 -8.68
CA TRP A 4 -1.02 4.59 -7.71
C TRP A 4 -1.04 6.04 -8.19
N LYS A 5 -0.66 6.28 -9.46
CA LYS A 5 -0.67 7.62 -10.05
C LYS A 5 -2.05 8.26 -10.05
N GLU A 6 -3.04 7.55 -10.60
CA GLU A 6 -4.42 8.04 -10.65
C GLU A 6 -4.96 8.33 -9.24
N PHE A 7 -4.58 7.52 -8.25
CA PHE A 7 -4.94 7.75 -6.85
C PHE A 7 -4.27 9.01 -6.29
N THR A 8 -2.98 9.22 -6.53
CA THR A 8 -2.28 10.42 -6.04
C THR A 8 -2.84 11.71 -6.62
N GLU A 9 -3.33 11.67 -7.86
CA GLU A 9 -4.01 12.79 -8.51
C GLU A 9 -5.43 13.01 -7.95
N ALA A 10 -6.18 11.94 -7.73
CA ALA A 10 -7.56 12.01 -7.26
C ALA A 10 -7.71 12.25 -5.74
N ALA A 11 -6.72 11.83 -4.95
CA ALA A 11 -6.70 11.90 -3.48
C ALA A 11 -5.36 12.44 -2.96
N PRO A 12 -5.01 13.70 -3.28
CA PRO A 12 -3.70 14.26 -2.96
C PRO A 12 -3.46 14.38 -1.45
N HIS A 13 -4.50 14.61 -0.64
CA HIS A 13 -4.32 14.72 0.81
C HIS A 13 -3.98 13.37 1.43
N ILE A 14 -4.77 12.32 1.13
CA ILE A 14 -4.51 10.98 1.68
C ILE A 14 -3.18 10.43 1.19
N SER A 15 -2.84 10.64 -0.09
CA SER A 15 -1.57 10.18 -0.63
C SER A 15 -0.36 10.91 -0.02
N ALA A 16 -0.48 12.20 0.30
CA ALA A 16 0.55 12.95 1.02
C ALA A 16 0.76 12.43 2.45
N VAL A 17 -0.34 12.12 3.18
CA VAL A 17 -0.23 11.45 4.49
C VAL A 17 0.45 10.10 4.33
N PHE A 18 0.03 9.29 3.35
CA PHE A 18 0.64 7.99 3.11
C PHE A 18 2.14 8.09 2.88
N ALA A 19 2.58 8.95 1.95
CA ALA A 19 3.99 9.11 1.59
C ALA A 19 4.84 9.57 2.78
N ARG A 20 4.35 10.56 3.55
CA ARG A 20 5.04 11.04 4.77
C ARG A 20 5.24 9.92 5.78
N ARG A 21 4.18 9.16 6.06
CA ARG A 21 4.19 8.12 7.09
C ARG A 21 4.99 6.89 6.66
N TYR A 22 4.84 6.48 5.41
CA TYR A 22 5.65 5.45 4.76
C TYR A 22 7.15 5.78 4.85
N ALA A 23 7.56 7.02 4.55
CA ALA A 23 8.96 7.43 4.67
C ALA A 23 9.46 7.42 6.13
N ALA A 24 8.65 7.92 7.07
CA ALA A 24 8.99 7.99 8.49
C ALA A 24 9.23 6.60 9.13
N THR A 25 8.65 5.55 8.57
CA THR A 25 8.75 4.17 9.09
C THR A 25 9.73 3.30 8.31
N GLY A 26 10.61 3.91 7.52
CA GLY A 26 11.56 3.15 6.70
C GLY A 26 10.88 2.30 5.63
N ASN A 27 9.74 2.76 5.12
CA ASN A 27 8.86 2.09 4.15
C ASN A 27 7.94 1.01 4.73
N LEU A 28 7.96 0.77 6.05
CA LEU A 28 7.15 -0.28 6.64
C LEU A 28 5.66 0.06 6.65
N CYS A 29 4.86 -0.84 6.09
CA CYS A 29 3.41 -0.86 6.19
C CYS A 29 2.92 -2.19 6.78
N LEU A 30 1.66 -2.18 7.23
CA LEU A 30 0.92 -3.35 7.68
C LEU A 30 -0.07 -3.74 6.60
N LEU A 31 0.19 -4.88 5.95
CA LEU A 31 -0.70 -5.47 4.95
C LEU A 31 -1.70 -6.39 5.65
N ALA A 32 -2.98 -6.17 5.40
CA ALA A 32 -4.07 -7.04 5.77
C ALA A 32 -4.58 -7.84 4.56
N THR A 33 -4.71 -9.15 4.75
CA THR A 33 -5.16 -10.14 3.74
C THR A 33 -6.22 -11.09 4.31
N LEU A 34 -6.94 -11.81 3.45
CA LEU A 34 -7.96 -12.78 3.86
C LEU A 34 -7.43 -14.23 3.78
N ARG A 35 -7.35 -14.90 4.93
CA ARG A 35 -6.89 -16.29 5.02
C ARG A 35 -7.89 -17.27 4.41
N SER A 36 -7.41 -18.49 4.15
CA SER A 36 -8.24 -19.62 3.70
C SER A 36 -9.36 -19.99 4.67
N ASP A 37 -9.14 -19.81 5.97
CA ASP A 37 -10.10 -20.04 7.06
C ASP A 37 -11.02 -18.85 7.35
N GLY A 38 -10.92 -17.77 6.56
CA GLY A 38 -11.78 -16.58 6.69
C GLY A 38 -11.35 -15.58 7.76
N TYR A 39 -10.33 -15.87 8.57
CA TYR A 39 -9.77 -14.87 9.50
C TYR A 39 -8.93 -13.82 8.75
N PRO A 40 -8.94 -12.55 9.19
CA PRO A 40 -7.99 -11.57 8.67
C PRO A 40 -6.56 -11.89 9.14
N ARG A 41 -5.58 -11.69 8.27
CA ARG A 41 -4.15 -11.72 8.62
C ARG A 41 -3.59 -10.31 8.49
N ILE A 42 -2.73 -9.92 9.42
CA ILE A 42 -1.84 -8.76 9.27
C ILE A 42 -0.41 -9.26 9.11
N SER A 43 0.36 -8.65 8.22
CA SER A 43 1.77 -8.95 8.01
C SER A 43 2.55 -7.67 7.66
N PRO A 44 3.82 -7.55 8.08
CA PRO A 44 4.68 -6.47 7.62
C PRO A 44 4.98 -6.61 6.13
N LEU A 45 5.08 -5.47 5.45
CA LEU A 45 5.44 -5.35 4.05
C LEU A 45 6.06 -3.97 3.80
N GLU A 46 7.14 -3.88 3.04
CA GLU A 46 7.62 -2.65 2.43
C GLU A 46 7.09 -2.51 1.00
N PRO A 47 5.91 -1.89 0.77
CA PRO A 47 5.40 -1.68 -0.58
C PRO A 47 6.33 -0.74 -1.36
N ARG A 48 6.27 -0.78 -2.70
CA ARG A 48 7.10 0.06 -3.56
C ARG A 48 6.26 0.83 -4.57
N MET A 49 6.56 2.11 -4.75
CA MET A 49 5.99 2.91 -5.85
C MET A 49 6.99 2.92 -6.99
N PHE A 50 6.60 2.38 -8.14
CA PHE A 50 7.45 2.25 -9.32
C PHE A 50 6.59 2.21 -10.58
N GLU A 51 6.97 2.98 -11.60
CA GLU A 51 6.24 3.10 -12.89
C GLU A 51 4.73 3.31 -12.70
N ASP A 52 4.35 4.36 -11.97
CA ASP A 52 2.95 4.77 -11.75
C ASP A 52 2.08 3.76 -10.95
N GLU A 53 2.67 2.66 -10.47
CA GLU A 53 2.01 1.57 -9.76
C GLU A 53 2.48 1.43 -8.30
N LEU A 54 1.62 0.85 -7.46
CA LEU A 54 1.95 0.44 -6.09
C LEU A 54 2.14 -1.08 -6.07
N TRP A 55 3.36 -1.52 -5.79
CA TRP A 55 3.77 -2.91 -5.80
C TRP A 55 3.76 -3.51 -4.40
N LEU A 56 3.05 -4.64 -4.24
CA LEU A 56 3.05 -5.46 -3.03
C LEU A 56 3.91 -6.70 -3.26
N VAL A 57 5.23 -6.48 -3.23
CA VAL A 57 6.24 -7.46 -3.63
C VAL A 57 7.16 -7.79 -2.47
N GLY A 58 7.79 -8.96 -2.50
CA GLY A 58 8.60 -9.43 -1.39
C GLY A 58 9.03 -10.87 -1.57
N MET A 59 9.46 -11.48 -0.47
CA MET A 59 9.95 -12.86 -0.47
C MET A 59 8.88 -13.85 -1.01
N PRO A 60 9.29 -14.85 -1.82
CA PRO A 60 8.38 -15.86 -2.33
C PRO A 60 7.84 -16.77 -1.20
N HIS A 61 6.76 -17.48 -1.49
CA HIS A 61 6.16 -18.49 -0.59
C HIS A 61 5.74 -17.96 0.80
N THR A 62 5.44 -16.66 0.91
CA THR A 62 4.91 -16.09 2.14
C THR A 62 3.41 -16.32 2.26
N THR A 63 2.94 -16.49 3.48
CA THR A 63 1.52 -16.74 3.74
C THR A 63 0.62 -15.58 3.32
N LYS A 64 1.09 -14.32 3.43
CA LYS A 64 0.38 -13.14 2.88
C LYS A 64 0.21 -13.19 1.36
N PHE A 65 1.15 -13.77 0.62
CA PHE A 65 1.04 -13.90 -0.84
C PHE A 65 0.18 -15.10 -1.25
N HIS A 66 0.21 -16.19 -0.50
CA HIS A 66 -0.77 -17.27 -0.68
C HIS A 66 -2.20 -16.80 -0.41
N ASP A 67 -2.40 -15.90 0.56
CA ASP A 67 -3.71 -15.28 0.77
C ASP A 67 -4.13 -14.45 -0.44
N LEU A 68 -3.24 -13.57 -0.96
CA LEU A 68 -3.53 -12.71 -2.11
C LEU A 68 -3.80 -13.51 -3.40
N ALA A 69 -3.08 -14.61 -3.61
CA ALA A 69 -3.31 -15.51 -4.74
C ALA A 69 -4.70 -16.14 -4.70
N ARG A 70 -5.22 -16.42 -3.50
CA ARG A 70 -6.55 -16.99 -3.29
C ARG A 70 -7.65 -15.93 -3.32
N ASP A 71 -7.43 -14.81 -2.65
CA ASP A 71 -8.36 -13.68 -2.57
C ASP A 71 -7.57 -12.39 -2.77
N PRO A 72 -7.77 -11.66 -3.89
CA PRO A 72 -6.91 -10.55 -4.24
C PRO A 72 -7.14 -9.31 -3.37
N ARG A 73 -8.15 -9.31 -2.49
CA ARG A 73 -8.50 -8.15 -1.67
C ARG A 73 -7.47 -7.92 -0.58
N PHE A 74 -7.10 -6.67 -0.40
CA PHE A 74 -6.15 -6.26 0.63
C PHE A 74 -6.55 -4.93 1.27
N CYS A 75 -5.98 -4.67 2.45
CA CYS A 75 -5.88 -3.33 3.02
C CYS A 75 -4.44 -3.10 3.47
N LEU A 76 -3.87 -1.96 3.12
CA LEU A 76 -2.50 -1.57 3.45
C LEU A 76 -2.55 -0.33 4.34
N HIS A 77 -2.00 -0.42 5.53
CA HIS A 77 -1.96 0.65 6.52
C HIS A 77 -0.52 1.11 6.74
N THR A 78 -0.26 2.41 6.82
CA THR A 78 1.06 2.93 7.21
C THR A 78 1.39 2.50 8.64
N ALA A 79 2.64 2.17 8.97
CA ALA A 79 2.91 1.79 10.35
C ALA A 79 2.66 2.99 11.31
N THR A 80 1.82 2.77 12.33
CA THR A 80 1.56 3.76 13.38
C THR A 80 2.78 3.88 14.27
N VAL A 81 3.27 5.11 14.52
CA VAL A 81 4.50 5.34 15.31
C VAL A 81 4.21 5.83 16.73
N ASP A 82 3.03 6.38 16.98
CA ASP A 82 2.63 6.94 18.25
C ASP A 82 1.13 6.71 18.50
N THR A 83 0.73 6.68 19.77
CA THR A 83 -0.66 6.40 20.16
C THR A 83 -1.62 7.57 19.93
N GLN A 84 -1.09 8.77 19.72
CA GLN A 84 -1.88 9.98 19.47
C GLN A 84 -2.14 10.21 17.98
N VAL A 85 -1.50 9.42 17.11
CA VAL A 85 -1.53 9.56 15.65
C VAL A 85 -1.22 11.00 15.26
N SER A 86 -0.20 11.59 15.90
CA SER A 86 0.07 13.03 15.85
C SER A 86 0.40 13.52 14.44
N ASP A 87 1.03 12.65 13.64
CA ASP A 87 1.34 12.92 12.24
C ASP A 87 0.34 12.27 11.26
N GLY A 88 -0.76 11.72 11.79
CA GLY A 88 -1.74 10.98 11.03
C GLY A 88 -1.29 9.58 10.59
N ASP A 89 -2.22 8.81 10.06
CA ASP A 89 -1.98 7.52 9.41
C ASP A 89 -2.87 7.39 8.18
N ALA A 90 -2.41 6.64 7.19
CA ALA A 90 -3.18 6.37 5.98
C ALA A 90 -3.40 4.87 5.80
N LYS A 91 -4.55 4.54 5.23
CA LYS A 91 -4.83 3.21 4.71
C LYS A 91 -5.43 3.25 3.33
N LEU A 92 -5.02 2.28 2.52
CA LEU A 92 -5.46 2.06 1.15
C LEU A 92 -6.05 0.65 1.07
N TRP A 93 -7.06 0.43 0.26
CA TRP A 93 -7.59 -0.92 0.05
C TRP A 93 -8.06 -1.11 -1.39
N GLY A 94 -8.01 -2.36 -1.83
CA GLY A 94 -8.20 -2.67 -3.22
C GLY A 94 -8.05 -4.14 -3.50
N VAL A 95 -7.73 -4.43 -4.75
CA VAL A 95 -7.39 -5.76 -5.22
C VAL A 95 -5.99 -5.75 -5.83
N VAL A 96 -5.31 -6.89 -5.80
CA VAL A 96 -4.06 -7.06 -6.53
C VAL A 96 -4.27 -7.72 -7.88
N ARG A 97 -3.42 -7.37 -8.84
CA ARG A 97 -3.19 -8.12 -10.08
C ARG A 97 -1.79 -8.72 -10.03
N ASP A 98 -1.68 -10.01 -10.31
CA ASP A 98 -0.37 -10.65 -10.46
C ASP A 98 0.19 -10.35 -11.85
N VAL A 99 1.30 -9.61 -11.92
CA VAL A 99 1.90 -9.13 -13.18
C VAL A 99 3.08 -10.01 -13.56
N THR A 100 2.89 -10.82 -14.60
CA THR A 100 3.87 -11.81 -15.05
C THR A 100 4.80 -11.30 -16.17
N ASP A 101 4.75 -10.01 -16.50
CA ASP A 101 5.60 -9.41 -17.55
C ASP A 101 7.07 -9.38 -17.08
N PRO A 102 7.98 -10.18 -17.69
CA PRO A 102 9.38 -10.22 -17.28
C PRO A 102 10.10 -8.88 -17.50
N GLY A 103 9.68 -8.09 -18.48
CA GLY A 103 10.27 -6.78 -18.76
C GLY A 103 10.00 -5.79 -17.62
N VAL A 104 8.79 -5.77 -17.08
CA VAL A 104 8.45 -4.92 -15.91
C VAL A 104 9.23 -5.39 -14.68
N GLN A 105 9.25 -6.70 -14.42
CA GLN A 105 9.97 -7.29 -13.28
C GLN A 105 11.48 -6.99 -13.32
N GLN A 106 12.10 -7.04 -14.51
CA GLN A 106 13.51 -6.68 -14.69
C GLN A 106 13.78 -5.21 -14.40
N ARG A 107 12.92 -4.29 -14.87
CA ARG A 107 13.07 -2.86 -14.58
C ARG A 107 12.85 -2.55 -13.09
N PHE A 108 11.88 -3.20 -12.46
CA PHE A 108 11.68 -3.11 -11.01
C PHE A 108 12.92 -3.59 -10.22
N ALA A 109 13.49 -4.74 -10.59
CA ALA A 109 14.69 -5.26 -9.93
C ALA A 109 15.90 -4.32 -10.11
N ALA A 110 16.02 -3.68 -11.28
CA ALA A 110 17.05 -2.66 -11.52
C ALA A 110 16.84 -1.42 -10.63
N ASP A 111 15.62 -0.86 -10.59
CA ASP A 111 15.30 0.28 -9.72
C ASP A 111 15.56 -0.03 -8.23
N LEU A 112 15.19 -1.23 -7.78
CA LEU A 112 15.43 -1.64 -6.40
C LEU A 112 16.92 -1.70 -6.08
N PHE A 113 17.73 -2.26 -6.99
CA PHE A 113 19.18 -2.29 -6.85
C PHE A 113 19.76 -0.87 -6.80
N ASP A 114 19.37 0.01 -7.72
CA ASP A 114 19.89 1.37 -7.78
C ASP A 114 19.54 2.18 -6.52
N ARG A 115 18.35 1.96 -5.94
CA ARG A 115 17.88 2.70 -4.76
C ARG A 115 18.38 2.15 -3.43
N THR A 116 18.64 0.84 -3.33
CA THR A 116 18.86 0.17 -2.04
C THR A 116 20.14 -0.67 -1.98
N GLY A 117 20.76 -0.97 -3.13
CA GLY A 117 21.86 -1.93 -3.24
C GLY A 117 21.43 -3.40 -3.12
N PHE A 118 20.14 -3.68 -2.90
CA PHE A 118 19.65 -5.06 -2.80
C PHE A 118 19.49 -5.66 -4.19
N ASP A 119 20.35 -6.64 -4.53
CA ASP A 119 20.40 -7.23 -5.86
C ASP A 119 19.48 -8.45 -5.98
N ILE A 120 18.36 -8.26 -6.67
CA ILE A 120 17.43 -9.33 -7.06
C ILE A 120 17.34 -9.48 -8.59
N ARG A 121 18.27 -8.88 -9.33
CA ARG A 121 18.25 -8.93 -10.79
C ARG A 121 18.51 -10.37 -11.24
N GLY A 122 17.75 -10.83 -12.23
CA GLY A 122 17.81 -12.21 -12.72
C GLY A 122 17.12 -13.24 -11.82
N MET A 123 16.58 -12.84 -10.66
CA MET A 123 15.70 -13.70 -9.88
C MET A 123 14.30 -13.77 -10.51
N ALA A 124 13.67 -14.94 -10.40
CA ALA A 124 12.26 -15.09 -10.75
C ALA A 124 11.38 -14.58 -9.62
N PHE A 125 10.31 -13.88 -9.98
CA PHE A 125 9.24 -13.51 -9.05
C PHE A 125 8.15 -14.59 -9.10
N ASP A 126 7.86 -15.22 -7.97
CA ASP A 126 6.73 -16.15 -7.82
C ASP A 126 5.40 -15.40 -7.96
N HIS A 127 5.29 -14.28 -7.23
CA HIS A 127 4.19 -13.32 -7.34
C HIS A 127 4.74 -11.90 -7.44
N PHE A 128 4.13 -11.10 -8.31
CA PHE A 128 4.51 -9.70 -8.54
C PHE A 128 3.26 -8.82 -8.61
N TYR A 129 2.73 -8.50 -7.43
CA TYR A 129 1.42 -7.89 -7.30
C TYR A 129 1.43 -6.38 -7.50
N ALA A 130 0.74 -5.90 -8.53
CA ALA A 130 0.34 -4.50 -8.66
C ALA A 130 -0.99 -4.28 -7.93
N ALA A 131 -1.12 -3.19 -7.18
CA ALA A 131 -2.33 -2.86 -6.43
C ALA A 131 -3.24 -1.90 -7.21
N ASP A 132 -4.49 -2.33 -7.41
CA ASP A 132 -5.55 -1.46 -7.91
C ASP A 132 -6.43 -0.98 -6.76
N LEU A 133 -6.38 0.32 -6.50
CA LEU A 133 -7.05 0.94 -5.37
C LEU A 133 -8.55 1.09 -5.66
N THR A 134 -9.35 0.83 -4.62
CA THR A 134 -10.81 0.97 -4.63
C THR A 134 -11.32 1.91 -3.54
N GLY A 135 -10.42 2.38 -2.68
CA GLY A 135 -10.68 3.39 -1.69
C GLY A 135 -9.47 3.62 -0.81
N ALA A 136 -9.51 4.75 -0.11
CA ALA A 136 -8.46 5.14 0.81
C ALA A 136 -9.03 6.03 1.92
N SER A 137 -8.32 6.11 3.02
CA SER A 137 -8.59 7.09 4.05
C SER A 137 -7.33 7.48 4.81
N ALA A 138 -7.27 8.72 5.26
CA ALA A 138 -6.30 9.19 6.23
C ALA A 138 -7.00 9.61 7.52
N VAL A 139 -6.35 9.38 8.64
CA VAL A 139 -6.74 9.87 9.96
C VAL A 139 -5.68 10.84 10.45
N GLU A 140 -6.09 11.98 11.00
CA GLU A 140 -5.21 12.99 11.57
C GLU A 140 -5.85 13.55 12.83
N VAL A 141 -5.09 13.66 13.92
CA VAL A 141 -5.56 14.26 15.17
C VAL A 141 -5.03 15.70 15.25
N GLY A 142 -5.93 16.67 15.38
CA GLY A 142 -5.58 18.08 15.45
C GLY A 142 -6.73 18.93 16.00
N ASP A 143 -6.40 20.05 16.64
CA ASP A 143 -7.36 21.01 17.19
C ASP A 143 -8.39 20.38 18.16
N GLY A 144 -7.97 19.35 18.92
CA GLY A 144 -8.85 18.61 19.83
C GLY A 144 -9.92 17.75 19.14
N SER A 145 -9.76 17.44 17.84
CA SER A 145 -10.69 16.61 17.09
C SER A 145 -9.97 15.60 16.20
N LEU A 146 -10.63 14.47 15.91
CA LEU A 146 -10.17 13.51 14.93
C LEU A 146 -10.74 13.87 13.55
N ARG A 147 -9.86 14.08 12.58
CA ARG A 147 -10.21 14.28 11.17
C ARG A 147 -10.01 12.97 10.41
N VAL A 148 -11.03 12.55 9.68
CA VAL A 148 -10.98 11.39 8.79
C VAL A 148 -11.24 11.86 7.37
N THR A 149 -10.20 11.87 6.54
CA THR A 149 -10.32 12.14 5.10
C THR A 149 -10.57 10.82 4.39
N ILE A 150 -11.58 10.77 3.53
CA ILE A 150 -12.06 9.56 2.87
C ILE A 150 -12.14 9.83 1.37
N TRP A 151 -11.69 8.85 0.59
CA TRP A 151 -11.77 8.88 -0.86
C TRP A 151 -12.31 7.57 -1.42
N LYS A 152 -13.01 7.70 -2.55
CA LYS A 152 -13.47 6.61 -3.42
C LYS A 152 -13.23 6.98 -4.88
N PRO A 153 -12.94 6.02 -5.77
CA PRO A 153 -12.80 6.29 -7.20
C PRO A 153 -14.02 7.02 -7.77
N GLY A 154 -13.75 8.09 -8.53
CA GLY A 154 -14.80 8.93 -9.14
C GLY A 154 -15.39 10.00 -8.21
N GLU A 155 -14.97 10.06 -6.95
CA GLU A 155 -15.41 11.07 -5.98
C GLU A 155 -14.22 11.94 -5.52
N ALA A 156 -14.50 13.19 -5.14
CA ALA A 156 -13.54 14.03 -4.45
C ALA A 156 -13.34 13.56 -2.99
N GLU A 157 -12.20 13.89 -2.40
CA GLU A 157 -11.97 13.67 -0.97
C GLU A 157 -13.02 14.38 -0.12
N ARG A 158 -13.51 13.68 0.91
CA ARG A 158 -14.43 14.25 1.90
C ARG A 158 -13.91 14.04 3.30
N VAL A 159 -14.22 15.00 4.16
CA VAL A 159 -13.74 15.01 5.55
C VAL A 159 -14.88 14.77 6.52
N VAL A 160 -14.69 13.83 7.44
CA VAL A 160 -15.55 13.61 8.60
C VAL A 160 -14.78 14.01 9.85
N ARG A 161 -15.36 14.87 10.68
CA ARG A 161 -14.78 15.27 11.97
C ARG A 161 -15.48 14.51 13.10
N LYS A 162 -14.72 13.97 14.03
CA LYS A 162 -15.21 13.35 15.26
C LYS A 162 -14.67 14.12 16.47
N ARG A 163 -15.54 14.33 17.46
CA ARG A 163 -15.22 14.92 18.76
C ARG A 163 -15.26 13.83 19.82
#